data_AF-A0A4U8VX72-F1
#
_entry.id   AF-A0A4U8VX72-F1
#
_cell.length_a   1.000
_cell.length_b   1.000
_cell.length_c   1.000
_cell.angle_alpha   90.00
_cell.angle_beta   90.00
_cell.angle_gamma   90.00
#
_symmetry.space_group_name_H-M   'P 1'
#
loop_
_entity.id
_entity.type
_entity.pdbx_description
1 polymer ?
#
loop_
_entity_poly.entity_id
_entity_poly.type
_entity_poly.pdbx_seq_one_letter_code
_entity_poly.pdbx_strand_id
1 'polypeptide(L)'
;MARPGGESLRQLSSRAVSALSRWADGACGPLLVGSHATFIAAALAGYGIAGIGWPFVRAMPMPAIYRLEFGSSGAVVVAGPGL
;
A
#
# COMPACT_ATOMS: atom_id res chain seq x y z
N MET A 1 2.31 18.33 -5.70
CA MET A 1 2.91 18.04 -7.01
C MET A 1 4.33 17.55 -6.80
N ALA A 2 4.86 16.72 -7.70
CA ALA A 2 6.25 16.28 -7.63
C ALA A 2 7.21 17.36 -8.16
N ARG A 3 8.48 17.30 -7.76
CA ARG A 3 9.54 18.09 -8.39
C ARG A 3 9.76 17.60 -9.84
N PRO A 4 10.33 18.42 -10.75
CA PRO A 4 10.68 17.97 -12.09
C PRO A 4 11.49 16.66 -12.08
N GLY A 5 11.08 15.68 -12.89
CA GLY A 5 11.67 14.33 -12.91
C GLY A 5 11.28 13.41 -11.75
N GLY A 6 10.55 13.91 -10.76
CA GLY A 6 10.07 13.13 -9.62
C GLY A 6 8.71 12.47 -9.87
N GLU A 7 8.47 11.38 -9.14
CA GLU A 7 7.16 10.73 -9.09
C GLU A 7 6.29 11.39 -8.02
N SER A 8 5.02 11.67 -8.35
CA SER A 8 4.05 12.15 -7.38
C SER A 8 3.51 11.00 -6.53
N LEU A 9 3.05 11.29 -5.31
CA LEU A 9 2.42 10.27 -4.45
C LEU A 9 1.21 9.60 -5.11
N ARG A 10 0.47 10.31 -5.97
CA ARG A 10 -0.63 9.75 -6.76
C ARG A 10 -0.12 8.70 -7.77
N GLN A 11 0.95 9.02 -8.49
CA GLN A 11 1.58 8.08 -9.43
C GLN A 11 2.13 6.86 -8.70
N LEU A 12 2.82 7.07 -7.58
CA LEU A 12 3.32 6.00 -6.72
C LEU A 12 2.16 5.11 -6.23
N SER A 13 1.05 5.70 -5.76
CA SER A 13 -0.12 4.96 -5.29
C SER A 13 -0.72 4.09 -6.40
N SER A 14 -0.91 4.67 -7.59
CA SER A 14 -1.41 3.94 -8.77
C SER A 14 -0.50 2.76 -9.14
N ARG A 15 0.82 3.00 -9.19
CA ARG A 15 1.80 1.96 -9.50
C ARG A 15 1.85 0.87 -8.43
N ALA A 16 1.78 1.24 -7.15
CA ALA A 16 1.80 0.29 -6.04
C ALA A 16 0.55 -0.61 -6.05
N VAL A 17 -0.64 -0.03 -6.22
CA VAL A 17 -1.90 -0.79 -6.35
C VAL A 17 -1.83 -1.74 -7.54
N SER A 18 -1.42 -1.25 -8.71
CA SER A 18 -1.33 -2.08 -9.91
C SER A 18 -0.38 -3.27 -9.73
N ALA A 19 0.78 -3.04 -9.12
CA ALA A 19 1.76 -4.10 -8.87
C ALA A 19 1.23 -5.14 -7.87
N LEU A 20 0.72 -4.70 -6.72
CA LEU A 20 0.25 -5.58 -5.66
C LEU A 20 -0.98 -6.38 -6.07
N SER A 21 -1.96 -5.76 -6.75
CA SER A 21 -3.14 -6.47 -7.24
C SER A 21 -2.77 -7.52 -8.28
N ARG A 22 -1.90 -7.18 -9.24
CA ARG A 22 -1.42 -8.15 -10.23
C ARG A 22 -0.70 -9.34 -9.60
N TRP A 23 0.08 -9.10 -8.54
CA TRP A 23 0.76 -10.18 -7.84
C TRP A 23 -0.20 -11.02 -7.01
N ALA A 24 -1.17 -10.41 -6.35
CA ALA A 24 -2.21 -11.12 -5.61
C ALA A 24 -3.03 -12.04 -6.54
N ASP A 25 -3.43 -11.55 -7.72
CA ASP A 25 -4.19 -12.33 -8.70
C ASP A 25 -3.40 -13.53 -9.25
N GLY A 26 -2.07 -13.40 -9.35
CA GLY A 26 -1.20 -14.44 -9.89
C GLY A 26 -0.62 -15.41 -8.87
N ALA A 27 -0.85 -15.19 -7.57
CA ALA A 27 -0.22 -16.00 -6.53
C ALA A 27 -1.01 -17.28 -6.22
N CYS A 28 -0.30 -18.40 -6.13
CA CYS A 28 -0.88 -19.68 -5.65
C CYS A 28 -0.89 -19.80 -4.11
N GLY A 29 -0.55 -18.73 -3.39
CA GLY A 29 -0.40 -18.73 -1.93
C GLY A 29 0.00 -17.36 -1.38
N PRO A 30 0.29 -17.25 -0.07
CA PRO A 30 0.65 -15.98 0.55
C PRO A 30 1.92 -15.37 -0.05
N LEU A 31 1.90 -14.06 -0.29
CA LEU A 31 3.06 -13.29 -0.73
C LEU A 31 3.57 -12.39 0.39
N LEU A 32 4.89 -12.36 0.58
CA LEU A 32 5.57 -11.42 1.47
C LEU A 32 6.33 -10.40 0.64
N VAL A 33 6.08 -9.11 0.88
CA VAL A 33 6.72 -8.00 0.16
C VAL A 33 7.46 -7.11 1.16
N GLY A 34 8.78 -7.06 1.06
CA GLY A 34 9.61 -6.08 1.77
C GLY A 34 9.64 -4.77 1.00
N SER A 35 9.33 -3.65 1.67
CA SER A 35 9.34 -2.32 1.05
C SER A 35 9.55 -1.21 2.08
N HIS A 36 9.31 0.04 1.67
CA HIS A 36 9.53 1.24 2.48
C HIS A 36 8.19 1.81 2.99
N ALA A 37 8.23 2.51 4.13
CA ALA A 37 7.04 3.14 4.73
C ALA A 37 6.22 3.99 3.75
N THR A 38 6.90 4.78 2.90
CA THR A 38 6.25 5.59 1.86
C THR A 38 5.51 4.75 0.83
N PHE A 39 6.08 3.62 0.42
CA PHE A 39 5.44 2.70 -0.52
C PHE A 39 4.21 2.05 0.11
N ILE A 40 4.34 1.55 1.34
CA ILE A 40 3.23 0.95 2.10
C ILE A 40 2.09 1.94 2.23
N ALA A 41 2.36 3.16 2.71
CA ALA A 41 1.33 4.18 2.85
C ALA A 41 0.69 4.58 1.50
N ALA A 42 1.48 4.70 0.43
CA ALA A 42 0.93 4.98 -0.90
C ALA A 42 0.03 3.85 -1.42
N ALA A 43 0.40 2.58 -1.16
CA ALA A 43 -0.44 1.44 -1.50
C ALA A 43 -1.77 1.47 -0.74
N LEU A 44 -1.71 1.64 0.59
CA LEU A 44 -2.91 1.70 1.44
C LEU A 44 -3.83 2.86 1.06
N ALA A 45 -3.28 4.05 0.82
CA ALA A 45 -4.04 5.19 0.32
C ALA A 45 -4.65 4.90 -1.07
N GLY A 46 -3.89 4.22 -1.95
CA GLY A 46 -4.35 3.82 -3.28
C GLY A 46 -5.51 2.82 -3.25
N TYR A 47 -5.54 1.92 -2.26
CA TYR A 47 -6.67 1.02 -2.02
C TYR A 47 -7.87 1.71 -1.34
N GLY A 48 -7.79 3.00 -1.07
CA GLY A 48 -8.88 3.79 -0.48
C GLY A 48 -9.00 3.64 1.03
N ILE A 49 -7.97 3.14 1.71
CA ILE A 49 -7.97 3.06 3.17
C ILE A 49 -7.98 4.48 3.75
N ALA A 50 -8.95 4.74 4.62
CA ALA A 50 -9.12 6.04 5.25
C ALA A 50 -8.00 6.34 6.26
N GLY A 51 -7.74 7.63 6.51
CA GLY A 51 -6.75 8.05 7.52
C GLY A 51 -5.29 7.90 7.12
N ILE A 52 -5.00 7.40 5.91
CA ILE A 52 -3.62 7.29 5.42
C ILE A 52 -3.11 8.65 4.97
N GLY A 53 -2.14 9.18 5.71
CA GLY A 53 -1.50 10.46 5.41
C GLY A 53 -0.18 10.61 6.15
N TRP A 54 0.35 11.84 6.19
CA TRP A 54 1.61 12.11 6.86
C TRP A 54 1.66 11.67 8.34
N PRO A 55 0.59 11.87 9.17
CA PRO A 55 0.60 11.36 10.55
C PRO A 55 0.78 9.84 10.64
N PHE A 56 0.10 9.08 9.75
CA PHE A 56 0.23 7.63 9.67
C PHE A 56 1.66 7.21 9.34
N VAL A 57 2.28 7.83 8.32
CA VAL A 57 3.67 7.53 7.92
C VAL A 57 4.65 7.83 9.05
N ARG A 58 4.48 8.97 9.73
CA ARG A 58 5.37 9.39 10.82
C ARG A 58 5.28 8.46 12.03
N ALA A 59 4.09 7.91 12.32
CA ALA A 59 3.85 7.01 13.44
C ALA A 59 4.14 5.53 13.13
N MET A 60 4.46 5.19 11.87
CA MET A 60 4.67 3.81 11.45
C MET A 60 5.87 3.18 12.18
N PRO A 61 5.68 2.06 12.90
CA PRO A 61 6.76 1.39 13.61
C PRO A 61 7.72 0.68 12.64
N MET A 62 8.89 0.26 13.13
CA MET A 62 9.82 -0.56 12.36
C MET A 62 10.25 -1.79 13.18
N PRO A 63 9.87 -3.03 12.77
CA PRO A 63 9.10 -3.35 11.56
C PRO A 63 7.59 -3.06 11.69
N ALA A 64 6.96 -2.68 10.58
CA ALA A 64 5.51 -2.65 10.44
C ALA A 64 5.06 -3.70 9.41
N ILE A 65 4.14 -4.58 9.82
CA ILE A 65 3.59 -5.64 8.98
C ILE A 65 2.11 -5.36 8.76
N TYR A 66 1.71 -5.31 7.49
CA TYR A 66 0.32 -5.13 7.08
C TYR A 66 -0.13 -6.36 6.32
N ARG A 67 -1.26 -6.95 6.72
CA ARG A 67 -1.92 -8.04 6.00
C ARG A 67 -2.98 -7.45 5.09
N LEU A 68 -2.92 -7.81 3.82
CA LEU A 68 -3.91 -7.43 2.81
C LEU A 68 -4.63 -8.70 2.35
N GLU A 69 -5.95 -8.68 2.39
CA GLU A 69 -6.81 -9.74 1.86
C GLU A 69 -7.59 -9.19 0.67
N PHE A 70 -7.45 -9.84 -0.48
CA PHE A 70 -8.05 -9.41 -1.74
C PHE A 70 -9.32 -10.23 -1.99
N GLY A 71 -10.47 -9.55 -2.01
CA GLY A 71 -11.77 -10.15 -2.32
C GLY A 71 -12.04 -10.20 -3.83
N SER A 72 -12.99 -11.06 -4.23
CA SER A 72 -13.39 -11.24 -5.63
C SER A 72 -14.02 -10.00 -6.30
N SER A 73 -14.46 -9.01 -5.52
CA SER A 73 -15.00 -7.74 -6.00
C SER A 73 -13.93 -6.64 -6.18
N GLY A 74 -12.65 -6.96 -5.94
CA GLY A 74 -11.57 -5.97 -5.90
C GLY A 74 -11.50 -5.18 -4.58
N ALA A 75 -12.38 -5.47 -3.62
CA ALA A 75 -12.28 -4.94 -2.27
C ALA A 75 -11.03 -5.51 -1.57
N VAL A 76 -10.29 -4.65 -0.88
CA VAL A 76 -9.10 -5.04 -0.11
C VAL A 76 -9.37 -4.79 1.38
N VAL A 77 -9.28 -5.84 2.18
CA VAL A 77 -9.33 -5.73 3.65
C VAL A 77 -7.89 -5.65 4.16
N VAL A 78 -7.63 -4.70 5.05
CA VAL A 78 -6.28 -4.45 5.56
C VAL A 78 -6.28 -4.48 7.08
N ALA A 79 -5.30 -5.17 7.65
CA ALA A 79 -5.03 -5.17 9.09
C ALA A 79 -3.54 -4.87 9.32
N GLY A 80 -3.24 -4.07 10.34
CA GLY A 80 -1.86 -3.77 10.73
C GLY A 80 -1.78 -2.54 11.65
N PRO A 81 -0.57 -2.12 12.04
CA PRO A 81 -0.38 -0.99 12.95
C PRO A 81 -1.00 0.31 12.44
N GLY A 82 -1.83 0.96 13.26
CA GLY A 82 -2.43 2.25 12.95
C GLY A 82 -3.63 2.22 12.01
N LEU A 83 -4.21 1.03 11.78
CA LEU A 83 -5.45 0.79 11.03
C LEU A 83 -6.56 0.26 11.94
#